data_AF-A0A2V6S2A0-F1
#
_entry.id   AF-A0A2V6S2A0-F1
#
_cell.length_a   1.000
_cell.length_b   1.000
_cell.length_c   1.000
_cell.angle_alpha   90.00
_cell.angle_beta   90.00
_cell.angle_gamma   90.00
#
_symmetry.space_group_name_H-M   'P 1'
#
loop_
_entity.id
_entity.type
_entity.pdbx_description
1 polymer ?
#
loop_
_entity_poly.entity_id
_entity_poly.type
_entity_poly.pdbx_seq_one_letter_code
_entity_poly.pdbx_strand_id
1 'polypeptide(L)'
;MGPFKLLAALAVSLLTLLASGPSDVSADNQIQLKPGATRPGGTISVKLTAPLDPRQKVSVRLTGPSQLDDLPVDSAELSRGRFRIVLPKEMRQGRYDVEVVTEQGQAVATGGHLKILATEPPTITKITPHPTYATGGVYSFEVAGENFGNDAEDDLVKINDVPIVFEKRLTDRGRRLSSASCEGKLPCLIGSRRSLQIFGVSPEKASVYRPMHLTVQVDSLVSSEKALVLSWAQRRTPGLIAFGVLVVLSGAVFLMARQKAARYRPHEKAYTTLAYFFIEPETNTYSLSRFQLILWTAAAVIAYAYLAASQSLVQWKWELPDVPEGLPALLGVSVGTTALALGATEVRGSKGAGPPHPSLGDFVTNGGVLAPERLQFFVWTIIGVIGFVAATLAQDPATVAELPKVPSNFVPLMGVSALGYLAGKVARKAGPIIKQLAPEPSYGPGSPAAGGIRIVGESLSPRAQVSINGELVPSAGVTVPPPQSATSEFVTELLVTPPSIAPPAAQVPAVKVVNPDGQSAEM
;
A
#
# COMPACT_ATOMS: atom_id res chain seq x y z
N MET A 1 -27.63 -75.75 19.75
CA MET A 1 -26.15 -75.68 19.76
C MET A 1 -25.80 -74.52 20.67
N GLY A 2 -25.27 -74.66 21.87
CA GLY A 2 -24.33 -75.65 22.39
C GLY A 2 -23.39 -74.85 23.30
N PRO A 3 -23.42 -75.03 24.63
CA PRO A 3 -22.79 -74.17 25.63
C PRO A 3 -21.36 -74.61 25.98
N PHE A 4 -20.47 -73.70 26.39
CA PHE A 4 -19.27 -73.99 27.20
C PHE A 4 -18.94 -72.74 28.04
N LYS A 5 -19.28 -72.75 29.34
CA LYS A 5 -18.41 -73.05 30.50
C LYS A 5 -17.31 -71.99 30.71
N LEU A 6 -17.36 -71.12 31.71
CA LEU A 6 -17.30 -71.38 33.17
C LEU A 6 -15.91 -71.89 33.60
N LEU A 7 -15.02 -70.97 33.97
CA LEU A 7 -13.84 -71.19 34.81
C LEU A 7 -13.17 -69.86 35.17
N ALA A 8 -13.57 -69.28 36.31
CA ALA A 8 -12.73 -68.51 37.24
C ALA A 8 -13.61 -67.83 38.31
N ALA A 9 -14.29 -68.64 39.12
CA ALA A 9 -14.65 -68.24 40.48
C ALA A 9 -13.58 -68.83 41.41
N LEU A 10 -12.97 -67.98 42.24
CA LEU A 10 -12.32 -68.23 43.54
C LEU A 10 -11.06 -67.37 43.70
N ALA A 11 -11.25 -66.14 44.16
CA ALA A 11 -10.41 -65.48 45.16
C ALA A 11 -10.99 -64.09 45.42
N VAL A 12 -10.87 -63.62 46.65
CA VAL A 12 -11.23 -62.27 47.12
C VAL A 12 -12.70 -62.08 47.52
N SER A 13 -13.16 -62.93 48.43
CA SER A 13 -14.05 -62.52 49.52
C SER A 13 -13.34 -62.78 50.83
N LEU A 14 -12.30 -61.99 51.14
CA LEU A 14 -11.74 -61.79 52.48
C LEU A 14 -10.67 -60.69 52.43
N LEU A 15 -11.08 -59.41 52.45
CA LEU A 15 -10.28 -58.30 53.02
C LEU A 15 -11.12 -57.01 53.09
N THR A 16 -12.24 -57.07 53.80
CA THR A 16 -13.00 -55.90 54.26
C THR A 16 -12.55 -55.50 55.67
N LEU A 17 -11.25 -55.24 55.85
CA LEU A 17 -10.72 -54.58 57.05
C LEU A 17 -9.33 -54.04 56.70
N LEU A 18 -9.07 -52.77 57.08
CA LEU A 18 -7.81 -52.02 56.96
C LEU A 18 -7.61 -51.20 55.67
N ALA A 19 -8.40 -50.15 55.52
CA ALA A 19 -7.93 -48.87 54.98
C ALA A 19 -8.80 -47.70 55.48
N SER A 20 -9.09 -47.68 56.78
CA SER A 20 -9.40 -46.42 57.46
C SER A 20 -8.08 -45.67 57.64
N GLY A 21 -7.65 -44.97 56.58
CA GLY A 21 -6.69 -43.89 56.72
C GLY A 21 -7.29 -42.84 57.66
N PRO A 22 -6.46 -42.13 58.45
CA PRO A 22 -6.97 -41.14 59.38
C PRO A 22 -7.79 -40.12 58.60
N SER A 23 -9.04 -39.96 59.00
CA SER A 23 -9.92 -38.90 58.56
C SER A 23 -9.17 -37.57 58.67
N ASP A 24 -9.05 -36.84 57.56
CA ASP A 24 -8.49 -35.50 57.53
C ASP A 24 -9.20 -34.63 58.57
N VAL A 25 -8.42 -34.23 59.58
CA VAL A 25 -8.86 -33.34 60.64
C VAL A 25 -8.89 -31.91 60.08
N SER A 26 -10.10 -31.40 59.88
CA SER A 26 -10.47 -29.98 59.94
C SER A 26 -9.79 -29.00 58.95
N ALA A 27 -10.36 -28.88 57.74
CA ALA A 27 -10.24 -27.67 56.90
C ALA A 27 -11.43 -26.69 57.11
N ASP A 28 -12.00 -26.64 58.32
CA ASP A 28 -13.17 -25.79 58.62
C ASP A 28 -12.77 -24.38 59.09
N ASN A 29 -11.46 -24.05 59.01
CA ASN A 29 -10.91 -22.82 59.55
C ASN A 29 -10.60 -21.81 58.43
N GLN A 30 -11.40 -20.74 58.36
CA GLN A 30 -11.26 -19.64 57.40
C GLN A 30 -10.30 -18.56 57.90
N ILE A 31 -9.57 -17.96 56.95
CA ILE A 31 -8.65 -16.86 57.20
C ILE A 31 -9.31 -15.51 56.88
N GLN A 32 -9.22 -14.56 57.82
CA GLN A 32 -9.52 -13.15 57.60
C GLN A 32 -8.26 -12.30 57.68
N LEU A 33 -8.01 -11.49 56.63
CA LEU A 33 -6.81 -10.66 56.51
C LEU A 33 -7.14 -9.18 56.72
N LYS A 34 -6.29 -8.46 57.46
CA LYS A 34 -6.34 -7.01 57.58
C LYS A 34 -4.93 -6.38 57.57
N PRO A 35 -4.60 -5.48 56.63
CA PRO A 35 -5.39 -5.13 55.44
C PRO A 35 -5.41 -6.28 54.42
N GLY A 36 -6.45 -6.33 53.57
CA GLY A 36 -6.53 -7.29 52.45
C GLY A 36 -5.68 -6.88 51.24
N ALA A 37 -5.14 -5.66 51.23
CA ALA A 37 -4.20 -5.18 50.23
C ALA A 37 -3.07 -4.38 50.88
N THR A 38 -1.84 -4.57 50.44
CA THR A 38 -0.67 -3.88 50.98
C THR A 38 0.48 -3.84 49.97
N ARG A 39 1.51 -3.04 50.24
CA ARG A 39 2.77 -3.04 49.48
C ARG A 39 3.74 -4.11 50.03
N PRO A 40 4.74 -4.53 49.24
CA PRO A 40 5.85 -5.36 49.73
C PRO A 40 6.49 -4.75 50.99
N GLY A 41 6.92 -5.59 51.93
CA GLY A 41 7.44 -5.15 53.23
C GLY A 41 6.38 -4.73 54.26
N GLY A 42 5.11 -4.65 53.87
CA GLY A 42 4.01 -4.30 54.78
C GLY A 42 3.69 -5.38 55.81
N THR A 43 2.96 -5.01 56.86
CA THR A 43 2.49 -5.96 57.88
C THR A 43 1.02 -6.29 57.67
N ILE A 44 0.70 -7.58 57.66
CA ILE A 44 -0.68 -8.08 57.63
C ILE A 44 -1.03 -8.73 58.97
N SER A 45 -2.29 -8.57 59.38
CA SER A 45 -2.86 -9.34 60.49
C SER A 45 -3.71 -10.46 59.92
N VAL A 46 -3.40 -11.68 60.33
CA VAL A 46 -4.13 -12.90 60.01
C VAL A 46 -4.99 -13.24 61.20
N LYS A 47 -6.30 -13.39 61.01
CA LYS A 47 -7.24 -13.85 62.03
C LYS A 47 -7.87 -15.16 61.57
N LEU A 48 -7.87 -16.16 62.45
CA LEU A 48 -8.50 -17.46 62.24
C LEU A 48 -9.89 -17.47 62.87
N THR A 49 -10.82 -18.22 62.28
CA THR A 49 -12.16 -18.45 62.86
C THR A 49 -12.11 -19.22 64.17
N ALA A 50 -11.18 -20.16 64.31
CA ALA A 50 -10.92 -20.95 65.50
C ALA A 50 -9.42 -20.87 65.87
N PRO A 51 -9.07 -20.74 67.17
CA PRO A 51 -7.69 -20.80 67.63
C PRO A 51 -7.05 -22.16 67.29
N LEU A 52 -5.74 -22.16 67.00
CA LEU A 52 -4.94 -23.37 66.80
C LEU A 52 -4.19 -23.74 68.09
N ASP A 53 -3.77 -25.00 68.22
CA ASP A 53 -2.96 -25.46 69.34
C ASP A 53 -1.60 -24.73 69.33
N PRO A 54 -1.24 -23.97 70.38
CA PRO A 54 0.03 -23.25 70.45
C PRO A 54 1.28 -24.15 70.46
N ARG A 55 1.13 -25.47 70.66
CA ARG A 55 2.23 -26.44 70.53
C ARG A 55 2.55 -26.80 69.08
N GLN A 56 1.64 -26.49 68.15
CA GLN A 56 1.82 -26.75 66.73
C GLN A 56 2.61 -25.61 66.09
N LYS A 57 3.77 -25.93 65.52
CA LYS A 57 4.52 -24.97 64.70
C LYS A 57 3.86 -24.83 63.34
N VAL A 58 3.49 -23.60 63.00
CA VAL A 58 2.85 -23.27 61.73
C VAL A 58 3.52 -22.07 61.08
N SER A 59 3.37 -22.02 59.77
CA SER A 59 3.84 -20.93 58.92
C SER A 59 2.71 -20.48 58.00
N VAL A 60 2.83 -19.27 57.46
CA VAL A 60 1.95 -18.79 56.41
C VAL A 60 2.58 -18.99 55.05
N ARG A 61 1.88 -19.76 54.22
CA ARG A 61 2.22 -19.96 52.82
C ARG A 61 1.50 -18.93 51.97
N LEU A 62 2.25 -18.27 51.09
CA LEU A 62 1.73 -17.32 50.11
C LEU A 62 1.95 -17.90 48.72
N THR A 63 0.88 -18.31 48.06
CA THR A 63 0.92 -18.86 46.70
C THR A 63 0.48 -17.78 45.72
N GLY A 64 1.35 -17.39 44.78
CA GLY A 64 1.02 -16.32 43.85
C GLY A 64 2.14 -15.96 42.85
N PRO A 65 2.19 -14.71 42.39
CA PRO A 65 3.12 -14.22 41.36
C PRO A 65 4.62 -14.34 41.68
N SER A 66 4.98 -14.47 42.96
CA SER A 66 6.34 -14.75 43.43
C SER A 66 6.37 -16.12 44.09
N GLN A 67 7.46 -16.84 43.89
CA GLN A 67 7.81 -17.98 44.73
C GLN A 67 8.42 -17.43 46.02
N LEU A 68 7.85 -17.82 47.16
CA LEU A 68 8.23 -17.32 48.49
C LEU A 68 8.35 -18.52 49.44
N ASP A 69 9.25 -18.39 50.41
CA ASP A 69 9.33 -19.34 51.51
C ASP A 69 8.18 -19.11 52.50
N ASP A 70 7.79 -20.18 53.20
CA ASP A 70 6.73 -20.12 54.20
C ASP A 70 7.16 -19.20 55.36
N LEU A 71 6.30 -18.24 55.71
CA LEU A 71 6.60 -17.20 56.70
C LEU A 71 6.29 -17.71 58.12
N PRO A 72 7.26 -17.79 59.03
CA PRO A 72 7.03 -18.36 60.35
C PRO A 72 6.05 -17.52 61.18
N VAL A 73 5.19 -18.19 61.94
CA VAL A 73 4.26 -17.54 62.89
C VAL A 73 4.79 -17.69 64.31
N ASP A 74 4.71 -16.62 65.11
CA ASP A 74 5.07 -16.68 66.53
C ASP A 74 4.04 -17.53 67.33
N SER A 75 4.54 -18.60 67.95
CA SER A 75 3.81 -19.49 68.86
C SER A 75 3.01 -18.76 69.95
N ALA A 76 3.47 -17.59 70.42
CA ALA A 76 2.76 -16.82 71.44
C ALA A 76 1.46 -16.18 70.91
N GLU A 77 1.42 -15.84 69.62
CA GLU A 77 0.27 -15.19 68.97
C GLU A 77 -0.81 -16.20 68.49
N LEU A 78 -0.42 -17.46 68.28
CA LEU A 78 -1.30 -18.54 67.83
C LEU A 78 -2.47 -18.84 68.78
N SER A 79 -2.21 -18.81 70.09
CA SER A 79 -3.23 -19.06 71.13
C SER A 79 -4.41 -18.07 71.09
N ARG A 80 -4.21 -16.89 70.49
CA ARG A 80 -5.22 -15.82 70.40
C ARG A 80 -6.00 -15.85 69.07
N GLY A 81 -5.69 -16.79 68.18
CA GLY A 81 -6.28 -16.89 66.84
C GLY A 81 -6.02 -15.66 65.97
N ARG A 82 -5.02 -14.83 66.31
CA ARG A 82 -4.63 -13.65 65.55
C ARG A 82 -3.13 -13.42 65.68
N PHE A 83 -2.47 -13.31 64.54
CA PHE A 83 -1.03 -13.06 64.47
C PHE A 83 -0.69 -12.04 63.38
N ARG A 84 0.51 -11.48 63.48
CA ARG A 84 1.03 -10.48 62.54
C ARG A 84 2.20 -11.05 61.75
N ILE A 85 2.23 -10.73 60.46
CA ILE A 85 3.28 -11.18 59.55
C ILE A 85 3.83 -9.98 58.79
N VAL A 86 5.14 -9.84 58.79
CA VAL A 86 5.86 -8.89 57.94
C VAL A 86 6.13 -9.58 56.61
N LEU A 87 5.63 -8.99 55.53
CA LEU A 87 5.81 -9.52 54.19
C LEU A 87 7.24 -9.26 53.69
N PRO A 88 7.79 -10.12 52.82
CA PRO A 88 9.06 -9.85 52.16
C PRO A 88 9.04 -8.50 51.42
N LYS A 89 10.20 -7.82 51.39
CA LYS A 89 10.36 -6.55 50.65
C LYS A 89 10.34 -6.75 49.13
N GLU A 90 10.72 -7.94 48.68
CA GLU A 90 10.76 -8.32 47.28
C GLU A 90 9.56 -9.22 46.95
N MET A 91 8.41 -8.59 46.70
CA MET A 91 7.22 -9.29 46.24
C MET A 91 6.73 -8.67 44.95
N ARG A 92 6.26 -9.52 44.04
CA ARG A 92 5.65 -9.08 42.78
C ARG A 92 4.21 -8.65 43.07
N GLN A 93 3.74 -7.62 42.38
CA GLN A 93 2.34 -7.21 42.47
C GLN A 93 1.39 -8.32 42.01
N GLY A 94 0.17 -8.33 42.54
CA GLY A 94 -0.89 -9.26 42.16
C GLY A 94 -1.55 -9.93 43.36
N ARG A 95 -2.41 -10.92 43.09
CA ARG A 95 -3.15 -11.66 44.13
C ARG A 95 -2.35 -12.87 44.59
N TYR A 96 -2.28 -13.05 45.91
CA TYR A 96 -1.71 -14.21 46.58
C TYR A 96 -2.80 -14.91 47.39
N ASP A 97 -2.87 -16.22 47.25
CA ASP A 97 -3.64 -17.07 48.14
C ASP A 97 -2.84 -17.30 49.41
N VAL A 98 -3.51 -17.18 50.54
CA VAL A 98 -2.92 -17.25 51.88
C VAL A 98 -3.45 -18.47 52.58
N GLU A 99 -2.52 -19.33 52.99
CA GLU A 99 -2.79 -20.54 53.75
C GLU A 99 -1.94 -20.56 55.02
N VAL A 100 -2.47 -21.16 56.08
CA VAL A 100 -1.67 -21.52 57.26
C VAL A 100 -1.34 -23.00 57.14
N VAL A 101 -0.07 -23.34 57.20
CA VAL A 101 0.44 -24.70 57.01
C VAL A 101 1.29 -25.13 58.20
N THR A 102 1.31 -26.43 58.49
CA THR A 102 2.21 -27.01 59.49
C THR A 102 3.65 -27.11 58.98
N GLU A 103 4.61 -27.45 59.85
CA GLU A 103 5.99 -27.81 59.41
C GLU A 103 6.02 -28.95 58.37
N GLN A 104 4.99 -29.82 58.36
CA GLN A 104 4.86 -30.91 57.38
C GLN A 104 4.19 -30.45 56.07
N GLY A 105 3.85 -29.16 55.95
CA GLY A 105 3.24 -28.56 54.78
C GLY A 105 1.73 -28.78 54.63
N GLN A 106 1.07 -29.37 55.63
CA GLN A 106 -0.38 -29.61 55.63
C GLN A 106 -1.13 -28.33 55.96
N ALA A 107 -2.12 -27.97 55.14
CA ALA A 107 -2.95 -26.79 55.36
C ALA A 107 -3.91 -26.98 56.54
N VAL A 108 -3.86 -26.06 57.51
CA VAL A 108 -4.71 -26.03 58.71
C VAL A 108 -5.70 -24.86 58.70
N ALA A 109 -5.49 -23.88 57.82
CA ALA A 109 -6.47 -22.85 57.50
C ALA A 109 -6.25 -22.35 56.06
N THR A 110 -7.32 -22.04 55.35
CA THR A 110 -7.29 -21.63 53.93
C THR A 110 -8.27 -20.49 53.66
N GLY A 111 -8.35 -20.04 52.40
CA GLY A 111 -9.34 -19.06 51.94
C GLY A 111 -8.97 -17.60 52.19
N GLY A 112 -7.74 -17.30 52.62
CA GLY A 112 -7.25 -15.93 52.70
C GLY A 112 -6.81 -15.45 51.31
N HIS A 113 -7.14 -14.21 50.95
CA HIS A 113 -6.68 -13.58 49.71
C HIS A 113 -6.02 -12.23 50.01
N LEU A 114 -4.77 -12.07 49.57
CA LEU A 114 -3.98 -10.86 49.75
C LEU A 114 -3.64 -10.24 48.39
N LYS A 115 -3.90 -8.95 48.22
CA LYS A 115 -3.43 -8.20 47.04
C LYS A 115 -2.15 -7.43 47.36
N ILE A 116 -1.06 -7.74 46.66
CA ILE A 116 0.16 -6.94 46.68
C ILE A 116 0.05 -5.84 45.64
N LEU A 117 0.10 -4.59 46.10
CA LEU A 117 -0.07 -3.40 45.28
C LEU A 117 1.18 -3.07 44.47
N ALA A 118 0.98 -2.46 43.31
CA ALA A 118 2.04 -1.91 42.48
C ALA A 118 2.92 -0.89 43.24
N THR A 119 4.23 -0.98 43.05
CA THR A 119 5.22 -0.03 43.59
C THR A 119 5.72 0.96 42.56
N GLU A 120 5.68 0.58 41.28
CA GLU A 120 6.15 1.38 40.15
C GLU A 120 5.01 1.59 39.15
N PRO A 121 4.94 2.76 38.50
CA PRO A 121 3.94 3.01 37.48
C PRO A 121 4.18 2.12 36.24
N PRO A 122 3.10 1.70 35.56
CA PRO A 122 3.21 1.02 34.27
C PRO A 122 3.87 1.95 33.23
N THR A 123 4.64 1.39 32.31
CA THR A 123 5.29 2.15 31.23
C THR A 123 4.87 1.61 29.87
N ILE A 124 4.45 2.50 28.96
CA ILE A 124 4.08 2.13 27.60
C ILE A 124 5.28 2.38 26.68
N THR A 125 5.91 1.31 26.20
CA THR A 125 7.06 1.41 25.29
C THR A 125 6.62 1.56 23.85
N LYS A 126 5.64 0.76 23.39
CA LYS A 126 5.22 0.71 21.99
C LYS A 126 3.74 0.33 21.85
N ILE A 127 3.09 0.88 20.82
CA ILE A 127 1.77 0.44 20.35
C ILE A 127 1.94 -0.11 18.93
N THR A 128 1.40 -1.29 18.64
CA THR A 128 1.54 -1.95 17.32
C THR A 128 0.20 -2.54 16.86
N PRO A 129 -0.21 -2.35 15.59
CA PRO A 129 0.37 -1.44 14.60
C PRO A 129 0.07 0.03 14.92
N HIS A 130 0.93 0.94 14.46
CA HIS A 130 0.76 2.39 14.64
C HIS A 130 1.06 3.12 13.32
N PRO A 131 0.08 3.75 12.66
CA PRO A 131 -1.37 3.75 12.94
C PRO A 131 -2.05 2.36 12.91
N THR A 132 -3.16 2.23 13.65
CA THR A 132 -4.01 1.03 13.66
C THR A 132 -5.18 1.17 12.68
N TYR A 133 -5.38 0.17 11.82
CA TYR A 133 -6.50 0.13 10.86
C TYR A 133 -7.74 -0.52 11.46
N ALA A 134 -8.92 -0.03 11.09
CA ALA A 134 -10.18 -0.67 11.44
C ALA A 134 -10.42 -1.93 10.59
N THR A 135 -10.91 -3.00 11.22
CA THR A 135 -11.48 -4.16 10.54
C THR A 135 -12.94 -4.27 10.96
N GLY A 136 -13.88 -4.09 10.02
CA GLY A 136 -15.31 -4.13 10.35
C GLY A 136 -15.77 -3.03 11.33
N GLY A 137 -15.12 -1.86 11.32
CA GLY A 137 -15.44 -0.74 12.21
C GLY A 137 -14.86 -0.82 13.62
N VAL A 138 -14.07 -1.86 13.92
CA VAL A 138 -13.39 -2.02 15.21
C VAL A 138 -11.87 -2.07 15.05
N TYR A 139 -11.16 -1.70 16.10
CA TYR A 139 -9.70 -1.62 16.14
C TYR A 139 -9.13 -2.67 17.09
N SER A 140 -8.03 -3.27 16.68
CA SER A 140 -7.26 -4.21 17.48
C SER A 140 -5.78 -3.84 17.41
N PHE A 141 -5.12 -3.75 18.56
CA PHE A 141 -3.73 -3.35 18.68
C PHE A 141 -3.10 -3.95 19.95
N GLU A 142 -1.78 -4.02 19.95
CA GLU A 142 -0.97 -4.45 21.08
C GLU A 142 -0.27 -3.26 21.71
N VAL A 143 -0.23 -3.24 23.03
CA VAL A 143 0.48 -2.27 23.85
C VAL A 143 1.59 -3.02 24.57
N ALA A 144 2.83 -2.80 24.16
CA ALA A 144 4.00 -3.35 24.82
C ALA A 144 4.53 -2.36 25.87
N GLY A 145 5.08 -2.89 26.95
CA GLY A 145 5.49 -2.08 28.08
C GLY A 145 6.09 -2.88 29.23
N GLU A 146 6.16 -2.23 30.39
CA GLU A 146 6.60 -2.83 31.64
C GLU A 146 5.65 -2.46 32.78
N ASN A 147 5.73 -3.20 33.87
CA ASN A 147 4.96 -2.97 35.10
C ASN A 147 3.44 -2.99 34.92
N PHE A 148 2.92 -3.66 33.88
CA PHE A 148 1.50 -3.98 33.77
C PHE A 148 1.06 -4.98 34.84
N GLY A 149 -0.25 -5.06 35.07
CA GLY A 149 -0.89 -5.98 35.99
C GLY A 149 -0.41 -7.42 35.82
N ASN A 150 -0.36 -8.16 36.92
CA ASN A 150 -0.06 -9.59 36.83
C ASN A 150 -1.24 -10.36 36.21
N ASP A 151 -2.45 -9.89 36.46
CA ASP A 151 -3.67 -10.36 35.82
C ASP A 151 -4.33 -9.22 35.04
N ALA A 152 -4.97 -9.51 33.91
CA ALA A 152 -5.61 -8.50 33.05
C ALA A 152 -6.75 -7.72 33.74
N GLU A 153 -7.25 -8.23 34.88
CA GLU A 153 -8.22 -7.56 35.74
C GLU A 153 -7.61 -6.38 36.52
N ASP A 154 -6.30 -6.38 36.74
CA ASP A 154 -5.60 -5.31 37.45
C ASP A 154 -5.25 -4.13 36.52
N ASP A 155 -5.36 -4.32 35.20
CA ASP A 155 -5.09 -3.30 34.19
C ASP A 155 -6.36 -2.52 33.83
N LEU A 156 -6.29 -1.20 33.99
CA LEU A 156 -7.30 -0.27 33.49
C LEU A 156 -6.72 0.53 32.32
N VAL A 157 -7.11 0.14 31.11
CA VAL A 157 -6.72 0.84 29.87
C VAL A 157 -7.67 1.99 29.61
N LYS A 158 -7.14 3.19 29.36
CA LYS A 158 -7.92 4.38 29.06
C LYS A 158 -7.47 5.02 27.75
N ILE A 159 -8.44 5.60 27.03
CA ILE A 159 -8.18 6.49 25.90
C ILE A 159 -8.76 7.85 26.26
N ASN A 160 -7.92 8.89 26.29
CA ASN A 160 -8.28 10.24 26.73
C ASN A 160 -8.95 10.25 28.11
N ASP A 161 -8.36 9.53 29.06
CA ASP A 161 -8.88 9.30 30.42
C ASP A 161 -10.22 8.56 30.51
N VAL A 162 -10.82 8.17 29.39
CA VAL A 162 -12.03 7.35 29.36
C VAL A 162 -11.64 5.87 29.41
N PRO A 163 -12.07 5.10 30.42
CA PRO A 163 -11.75 3.68 30.52
C PRO A 163 -12.44 2.85 29.43
N ILE A 164 -11.68 1.94 28.82
CA ILE A 164 -12.24 0.96 27.89
C ILE A 164 -12.96 -0.12 28.69
N VAL A 165 -14.24 -0.31 28.41
CA VAL A 165 -15.03 -1.40 29.00
C VAL A 165 -14.83 -2.66 28.15
N PHE A 166 -14.13 -3.63 28.72
CA PHE A 166 -13.89 -4.94 28.10
C PHE A 166 -14.98 -5.94 28.52
N GLU A 167 -15.57 -6.63 27.56
CA GLU A 167 -16.53 -7.72 27.80
C GLU A 167 -15.84 -8.98 28.31
N LYS A 168 -14.58 -9.21 27.89
CA LYS A 168 -13.77 -10.34 28.34
C LYS A 168 -12.33 -9.90 28.62
N ARG A 169 -11.79 -10.39 29.73
CA ARG A 169 -10.40 -10.18 30.13
C ARG A 169 -9.74 -11.53 30.39
N LEU A 170 -8.53 -11.70 29.90
CA LEU A 170 -7.77 -12.95 30.00
C LEU A 170 -6.33 -12.65 30.35
N THR A 171 -5.75 -13.40 31.28
CA THR A 171 -4.33 -13.31 31.61
C THR A 171 -3.54 -14.33 30.79
N ASP A 172 -2.57 -13.88 29.98
CA ASP A 172 -1.65 -14.77 29.30
C ASP A 172 -0.54 -15.24 30.26
N ARG A 173 -0.70 -16.47 30.75
CA ARG A 173 0.28 -17.15 31.61
C ARG A 173 1.24 -18.03 30.81
N GLY A 174 1.67 -17.57 29.64
CA GLY A 174 2.56 -18.30 28.73
C GLY A 174 1.85 -19.29 27.80
N ARG A 175 0.52 -19.18 27.66
CA ARG A 175 -0.29 -20.04 26.79
C ARG A 175 -0.40 -19.51 25.36
N ARG A 176 0.17 -18.33 25.06
CA ARG A 176 0.10 -17.64 23.76
C ARG A 176 -1.35 -17.50 23.31
N LEU A 177 -2.14 -16.83 24.14
CA LEU A 177 -3.55 -16.58 23.84
C LEU A 177 -3.68 -15.68 22.60
N SER A 178 -4.81 -15.78 21.91
CA SER A 178 -5.08 -15.01 20.68
C SER A 178 -6.53 -14.52 20.65
N SER A 179 -6.91 -13.79 19.60
CA SER A 179 -8.29 -13.31 19.42
C SER A 179 -9.34 -14.43 19.48
N ALA A 180 -9.00 -15.67 19.10
CA ALA A 180 -9.90 -16.82 19.21
C ALA A 180 -10.27 -17.14 20.67
N SER A 181 -9.35 -16.89 21.62
CA SER A 181 -9.58 -17.07 23.06
C SER A 181 -10.66 -16.12 23.60
N CYS A 182 -10.96 -15.05 22.87
CA CYS A 182 -12.02 -14.11 23.25
C CYS A 182 -13.43 -14.68 23.03
N GLU A 183 -13.60 -15.81 22.31
CA GLU A 183 -14.89 -16.47 22.08
C GLU A 183 -15.98 -15.53 21.54
N GLY A 184 -15.59 -14.56 20.71
CA GLY A 184 -16.51 -13.57 20.12
C GLY A 184 -16.98 -12.45 21.05
N LYS A 185 -16.57 -12.45 22.33
CA LYS A 185 -16.87 -11.39 23.30
C LYS A 185 -15.90 -10.22 23.11
N LEU A 186 -16.37 -9.10 22.57
CA LEU A 186 -15.57 -7.94 22.19
C LEU A 186 -16.20 -6.64 22.74
N PRO A 187 -15.42 -5.69 23.28
CA PRO A 187 -13.96 -5.65 23.30
C PRO A 187 -13.33 -6.66 24.27
N CYS A 188 -12.16 -7.19 23.91
CA CYS A 188 -11.43 -8.20 24.68
C CYS A 188 -10.02 -7.72 25.02
N LEU A 189 -9.60 -7.94 26.26
CA LEU A 189 -8.24 -7.65 26.73
C LEU A 189 -7.53 -8.96 27.08
N ILE A 190 -6.36 -9.17 26.46
CA ILE A 190 -5.44 -10.23 26.86
C ILE A 190 -4.21 -9.57 27.45
N GLY A 191 -4.03 -9.70 28.77
CA GLY A 191 -3.00 -9.00 29.52
C GLY A 191 -1.87 -9.92 29.98
N SER A 192 -0.68 -9.36 30.02
CA SER A 192 0.51 -9.89 30.70
C SER A 192 1.32 -8.71 31.22
N ARG A 193 2.32 -8.95 32.06
CA ARG A 193 3.15 -7.87 32.64
C ARG A 193 3.90 -7.00 31.64
N ARG A 194 4.03 -7.43 30.38
CA ARG A 194 4.80 -6.73 29.35
C ARG A 194 4.02 -6.44 28.07
N SER A 195 2.83 -6.98 27.93
CA SER A 195 2.01 -6.84 26.73
C SER A 195 0.54 -6.91 27.07
N LEU A 196 -0.22 -5.94 26.56
CA LEU A 196 -1.68 -5.90 26.58
C LEU A 196 -2.17 -5.96 25.12
N GLN A 197 -2.81 -7.07 24.74
CA GLN A 197 -3.45 -7.19 23.44
C GLN A 197 -4.92 -6.80 23.57
N ILE A 198 -5.31 -5.80 22.79
CA ILE A 198 -6.64 -5.19 22.82
C ILE A 198 -7.33 -5.52 21.50
N PHE A 199 -8.51 -6.13 21.58
CA PHE A 199 -9.29 -6.53 20.41
C PHE A 199 -10.66 -5.88 20.40
N GLY A 200 -11.08 -5.42 19.21
CA GLY A 200 -12.48 -5.08 18.94
C GLY A 200 -12.96 -3.75 19.57
N VAL A 201 -12.08 -2.78 19.79
CA VAL A 201 -12.45 -1.48 20.36
C VAL A 201 -13.16 -0.63 19.30
N SER A 202 -14.30 -0.04 19.66
CA SER A 202 -15.04 0.91 18.83
C SER A 202 -14.99 2.32 19.47
N PRO A 203 -14.29 3.28 18.86
CA PRO A 203 -14.16 4.64 19.39
C PRO A 203 -15.50 5.37 19.50
N GLU A 204 -16.43 5.12 18.58
CA GLU A 204 -17.78 5.72 18.57
C GLU A 204 -18.57 5.37 19.83
N LYS A 205 -18.49 4.11 20.26
CA LYS A 205 -19.13 3.65 21.50
C LYS A 205 -18.42 4.17 22.76
N ALA A 206 -17.14 4.48 22.66
CA ALA A 206 -16.30 4.86 23.79
C ALA A 206 -16.28 6.37 24.08
N SER A 207 -17.02 7.21 23.33
CA SER A 207 -17.07 8.68 23.50
C SER A 207 -15.69 9.35 23.54
N VAL A 208 -14.74 8.81 22.78
CA VAL A 208 -13.36 9.28 22.74
C VAL A 208 -13.21 10.44 21.75
N TYR A 209 -12.49 11.48 22.13
CA TYR A 209 -12.16 12.62 21.25
C TYR A 209 -10.77 12.49 20.63
N ARG A 210 -10.39 13.41 19.73
CA ARG A 210 -9.07 13.42 19.07
C ARG A 210 -8.33 14.71 19.45
N PRO A 211 -6.99 14.72 19.58
CA PRO A 211 -6.05 13.59 19.45
C PRO A 211 -6.27 12.53 20.54
N MET A 212 -5.88 11.28 20.24
CA MET A 212 -6.08 10.15 21.16
C MET A 212 -4.78 9.82 21.88
N HIS A 213 -4.87 9.68 23.20
CA HIS A 213 -3.78 9.33 24.09
C HIS A 213 -4.18 8.10 24.90
N LEU A 214 -3.33 7.08 24.88
CA LEU A 214 -3.50 5.86 25.64
C LEU A 214 -2.75 5.98 26.96
N THR A 215 -3.42 5.62 28.05
CA THR A 215 -2.81 5.39 29.36
C THR A 215 -3.21 4.02 29.91
N VAL A 216 -2.33 3.43 30.70
CA VAL A 216 -2.60 2.22 31.46
C VAL A 216 -2.49 2.57 32.93
N GLN A 217 -3.49 2.19 33.72
CA GLN A 217 -3.47 2.33 35.16
C GLN A 217 -3.44 0.94 35.80
N VAL A 218 -2.53 0.74 36.75
CA VAL A 218 -2.46 -0.44 37.61
C VAL A 218 -2.62 0.03 39.05
N ASP A 219 -3.65 -0.47 39.73
CA ASP A 219 -4.08 0.03 41.03
C ASP A 219 -4.32 1.56 41.03
N SER A 220 -3.41 2.32 41.64
CA SER A 220 -3.46 3.79 41.72
C SER A 220 -2.37 4.49 40.88
N LEU A 221 -1.51 3.72 40.22
CA LEU A 221 -0.39 4.24 39.45
C LEU A 221 -0.76 4.27 37.96
N VAL A 222 -0.53 5.41 37.31
CA VAL A 222 -0.88 5.65 35.91
C VAL A 222 0.39 5.79 35.08
N SER A 223 0.40 5.24 33.87
CA SER A 223 1.49 5.40 32.92
C SER A 223 1.59 6.83 32.39
N SER A 224 2.72 7.16 31.78
CA SER A 224 2.78 8.29 30.87
C SER A 224 1.83 8.10 29.69
N GLU A 225 1.35 9.21 29.12
CA GLU A 225 0.52 9.21 27.93
C GLU A 225 1.33 8.78 26.70
N LYS A 226 0.71 7.92 25.87
CA LYS A 226 1.26 7.54 24.57
C LYS A 226 0.26 7.87 23.47
N ALA A 227 0.71 8.57 22.42
CA ALA A 227 -0.14 8.87 21.27
C ALA A 227 -0.69 7.58 20.64
N LEU A 228 -1.99 7.53 20.41
CA LEU A 228 -2.69 6.44 19.74
C LEU A 228 -3.27 6.98 18.43
N VAL A 229 -2.88 6.40 17.30
CA VAL A 229 -3.41 6.80 15.99
C VAL A 229 -4.29 5.68 15.45
N LEU A 230 -5.60 5.90 15.49
CA LEU A 230 -6.58 5.03 14.85
C LEU A 230 -6.96 5.63 13.49
N SER A 231 -6.62 4.92 12.42
CA SER A 231 -6.84 5.33 11.04
C SER A 231 -8.33 5.47 10.74
N TRP A 232 -8.72 6.53 10.03
CA TRP A 232 -10.07 6.68 9.48
C TRP A 232 -10.31 5.80 8.26
N ALA A 233 -9.25 5.56 7.52
CA ALA A 233 -9.31 4.89 6.24
C ALA A 233 -8.83 3.43 6.38
N GLN A 234 -9.33 2.57 5.49
CA GLN A 234 -8.77 1.23 5.35
C GLN A 234 -7.43 1.31 4.62
N ARG A 235 -6.63 0.26 4.74
CA ARG A 235 -5.31 0.17 4.07
C ARG A 235 -5.37 0.41 2.55
N ARG A 236 -6.48 0.08 1.87
CA ARG A 236 -6.64 0.26 0.42
C ARG A 236 -7.18 1.64 0.02
N THR A 237 -7.78 2.37 0.95
CA THR A 237 -8.48 3.62 0.66
C THR A 237 -7.57 4.70 0.04
N PRO A 238 -6.32 4.93 0.49
CA PRO A 238 -5.44 5.90 -0.14
C PRO A 238 -5.16 5.61 -1.63
N GLY A 239 -5.01 4.33 -1.98
CA GLY A 239 -4.86 3.89 -3.37
C GLY A 239 -6.11 4.18 -4.21
N LEU A 240 -7.30 3.91 -3.68
CA LEU A 240 -8.57 4.22 -4.36
C LEU A 240 -8.76 5.72 -4.58
N ILE A 241 -8.40 6.54 -3.58
CA ILE A 241 -8.44 8.00 -3.70
C ILE A 241 -7.49 8.47 -4.79
N ALA A 242 -6.26 7.94 -4.83
CA ALA A 242 -5.27 8.31 -5.84
C ALA A 242 -5.77 8.07 -7.28
N PHE A 243 -6.37 6.90 -7.54
CA PHE A 243 -6.99 6.62 -8.84
C PHE A 243 -8.25 7.48 -9.08
N GLY A 244 -9.06 7.72 -8.06
CA GLY A 244 -10.22 8.60 -8.15
C GLY A 244 -9.84 10.03 -8.56
N VAL A 245 -8.81 10.60 -7.95
CA VAL A 245 -8.25 11.91 -8.30
C VAL A 245 -7.78 11.93 -9.76
N LEU A 246 -7.04 10.91 -10.20
CA LEU A 246 -6.61 10.80 -11.60
C LEU A 246 -7.81 10.77 -12.56
N VAL A 247 -8.86 9.99 -12.25
CA VAL A 247 -10.07 9.89 -13.07
C VAL A 247 -10.79 11.24 -13.16
N VAL A 248 -10.93 11.96 -12.04
CA VAL A 248 -11.56 13.29 -12.02
C VAL A 248 -10.78 14.29 -12.86
N LEU A 249 -9.45 14.38 -12.68
CA LEU A 249 -8.61 15.31 -13.45
C LEU A 249 -8.59 14.94 -14.94
N SER A 250 -8.45 13.66 -15.26
CA SER A 250 -8.47 13.18 -16.64
C SER A 250 -9.83 13.42 -17.29
N GLY A 251 -10.93 13.25 -16.54
CA GLY A 251 -12.28 13.56 -16.98
C GLY A 251 -12.46 15.05 -17.29
N ALA A 252 -11.95 15.94 -16.45
CA ALA A 252 -11.99 17.38 -16.70
C ALA A 252 -11.22 17.75 -17.99
N VAL A 253 -10.01 17.24 -18.16
CA VAL A 253 -9.19 17.45 -19.37
C VAL A 253 -9.87 16.86 -20.61
N PHE A 254 -10.47 15.67 -20.49
CA PHE A 254 -11.23 15.03 -21.56
C PHE A 254 -12.43 15.87 -22.00
N LEU A 255 -13.20 16.40 -21.06
CA LEU A 255 -14.35 17.27 -21.35
C LEU A 255 -13.93 18.55 -22.07
N MET A 256 -12.82 19.18 -21.64
CA MET A 256 -12.26 20.36 -22.31
C MET A 256 -11.79 20.05 -23.74
N ALA A 257 -11.20 18.87 -23.96
CA ALA A 257 -10.71 18.45 -25.27
C ALA A 257 -11.81 17.98 -26.23
N ARG A 258 -12.95 17.52 -25.72
CA ARG A 258 -14.03 16.89 -26.51
C ARG A 258 -14.51 17.78 -27.67
N GLN A 259 -14.70 19.07 -27.44
CA GLN A 259 -15.16 20.00 -28.48
C GLN A 259 -14.11 20.17 -29.59
N LYS A 260 -12.83 20.26 -29.24
CA LYS A 260 -11.73 20.38 -30.20
C LYS A 260 -11.53 19.09 -30.99
N ALA A 261 -11.58 17.95 -30.30
CA ALA A 261 -11.48 16.63 -30.93
C ALA A 261 -12.62 16.38 -31.93
N ALA A 262 -13.84 16.78 -31.62
CA ALA A 262 -14.98 16.62 -32.53
C ALA A 262 -14.84 17.41 -33.85
N ARG A 263 -14.09 18.52 -33.83
CA ARG A 263 -13.77 19.33 -35.01
C ARG A 263 -12.56 18.81 -35.78
N TYR A 264 -11.73 17.95 -35.17
CA TYR A 264 -10.55 17.37 -35.80
C TYR A 264 -10.95 16.17 -36.67
N ARG A 265 -11.01 16.39 -37.99
CA ARG A 265 -11.42 15.39 -38.99
C ARG A 265 -10.45 15.35 -40.19
N PRO A 266 -9.20 14.94 -40.01
CA PRO A 266 -8.31 14.74 -41.15
C PRO A 266 -8.81 13.55 -41.97
N HIS A 267 -8.78 13.69 -43.31
CA HIS A 267 -9.26 12.68 -44.27
C HIS A 267 -10.71 12.22 -43.99
N GLU A 268 -11.59 13.17 -43.61
CA GLU A 268 -13.03 12.97 -43.34
C GLU A 268 -13.38 11.97 -42.22
N LYS A 269 -12.38 11.41 -41.52
CA LYS A 269 -12.58 10.46 -40.44
C LYS A 269 -12.59 11.16 -39.10
N ALA A 270 -13.62 10.89 -38.29
CA ALA A 270 -13.65 11.34 -36.91
C ALA A 270 -12.81 10.42 -36.02
N TYR A 271 -11.97 11.01 -35.18
CA TYR A 271 -11.21 10.28 -34.17
C TYR A 271 -11.88 10.38 -32.80
N THR A 272 -11.61 9.39 -31.94
CA THR A 272 -12.02 9.47 -30.54
C THR A 272 -11.25 10.59 -29.84
N THR A 273 -11.86 11.20 -28.83
CA THR A 273 -11.18 12.23 -28.01
C THR A 273 -9.93 11.69 -27.33
N LEU A 274 -9.89 10.39 -27.01
CA LEU A 274 -8.69 9.76 -26.47
C LEU A 274 -7.56 9.72 -27.51
N ALA A 275 -7.85 9.31 -28.75
CA ALA A 275 -6.86 9.31 -29.83
C ALA A 275 -6.32 10.73 -30.11
N TYR A 276 -7.19 11.75 -30.04
CA TYR A 276 -6.81 13.16 -30.24
C TYR A 276 -5.66 13.64 -29.34
N PHE A 277 -5.57 13.17 -28.08
CA PHE A 277 -4.48 13.55 -27.18
C PHE A 277 -3.09 13.11 -27.68
N PHE A 278 -3.03 12.00 -28.41
CA PHE A 278 -1.79 11.41 -28.88
C PHE A 278 -1.42 11.81 -30.31
N ILE A 279 -2.37 12.34 -31.10
CA ILE A 279 -2.15 12.67 -32.51
C ILE A 279 -1.28 13.92 -32.69
N GLU A 280 -0.25 13.81 -33.52
CA GLU A 280 0.55 14.91 -34.06
C GLU A 280 -0.15 15.46 -35.32
N PRO A 281 -0.69 16.69 -35.32
CA PRO A 281 -1.53 17.19 -36.41
C PRO A 281 -0.83 17.27 -37.77
N GLU A 282 0.47 17.53 -37.79
CA GLU A 282 1.27 17.66 -39.02
C GLU A 282 1.32 16.37 -39.85
N THR A 283 1.35 15.22 -39.16
CA THR A 283 1.56 13.91 -39.80
C THR A 283 0.38 12.97 -39.63
N ASN A 284 -0.64 13.37 -38.85
CA ASN A 284 -1.78 12.55 -38.46
C ASN A 284 -1.41 11.17 -37.84
N THR A 285 -0.32 11.13 -37.08
CA THR A 285 0.19 9.91 -36.44
C THR A 285 0.32 10.08 -34.92
N TYR A 286 0.49 8.99 -34.16
CA TYR A 286 0.73 9.12 -32.72
C TYR A 286 2.13 9.64 -32.37
N SER A 287 2.18 10.49 -31.34
CA SER A 287 3.40 11.13 -30.81
C SER A 287 3.87 10.46 -29.53
N LEU A 288 5.10 9.93 -29.57
CA LEU A 288 5.77 9.31 -28.42
C LEU A 288 6.02 10.30 -27.28
N SER A 289 6.42 11.53 -27.59
CA SER A 289 6.69 12.57 -26.57
C SER A 289 5.43 12.94 -25.77
N ARG A 290 4.28 13.09 -26.45
CA ARG A 290 2.99 13.32 -25.79
C ARG A 290 2.56 12.14 -24.93
N PHE A 291 2.75 10.91 -25.42
CA PHE A 291 2.48 9.70 -24.65
C PHE A 291 3.29 9.66 -23.34
N GLN A 292 4.58 9.94 -23.43
CA GLN A 292 5.50 10.03 -22.28
C GLN A 292 5.02 11.07 -21.25
N LEU A 293 4.73 12.28 -21.71
CA LEU A 293 4.26 13.37 -20.85
C LEU A 293 2.97 12.99 -20.12
N ILE A 294 2.00 12.42 -20.83
CA ILE A 294 0.72 12.01 -20.26
C ILE A 294 0.92 10.92 -19.20
N LEU A 295 1.71 9.88 -19.48
CA LEU A 295 1.94 8.79 -18.53
C LEU A 295 2.68 9.24 -17.28
N TRP A 296 3.76 10.03 -17.41
CA TRP A 296 4.49 10.52 -16.23
C TRP A 296 3.68 11.53 -15.41
N THR A 297 2.85 12.34 -16.07
CA THR A 297 1.90 13.21 -15.36
C THR A 297 0.89 12.38 -14.56
N ALA A 298 0.33 11.34 -15.16
CA ALA A 298 -0.60 10.44 -14.46
C ALA A 298 0.07 9.72 -13.27
N ALA A 299 1.30 9.23 -13.46
CA ALA A 299 2.08 8.59 -12.40
C ALA A 299 2.36 9.55 -11.23
N ALA A 300 2.74 10.80 -11.54
CA ALA A 300 2.98 11.83 -10.53
C ALA A 300 1.70 12.17 -9.75
N VAL A 301 0.56 12.31 -10.43
CA VAL A 301 -0.74 12.55 -9.78
C VAL A 301 -1.11 11.40 -8.84
N ILE A 302 -1.00 10.14 -9.30
CA ILE A 302 -1.28 8.97 -8.46
C ILE A 302 -0.38 8.99 -7.22
N ALA A 303 0.91 9.19 -7.41
CA ALA A 303 1.87 9.11 -6.32
C ALA A 303 1.63 10.21 -5.28
N TYR A 304 1.48 11.46 -5.74
CA TYR A 304 1.23 12.59 -4.84
C TYR A 304 -0.10 12.44 -4.09
N ALA A 305 -1.18 12.05 -4.79
CA ALA A 305 -2.49 11.85 -4.16
C ALA A 305 -2.47 10.68 -3.17
N TYR A 306 -1.75 9.60 -3.46
CA TYR A 306 -1.57 8.46 -2.55
C TYR A 306 -0.84 8.88 -1.27
N LEU A 307 0.25 9.65 -1.39
CA LEU A 307 1.00 10.14 -0.23
C LEU A 307 0.15 11.09 0.62
N ALA A 308 -0.51 12.06 -0.01
CA ALA A 308 -1.39 13.01 0.67
C ALA A 308 -2.53 12.31 1.41
N ALA A 309 -3.20 11.35 0.75
CA ALA A 309 -4.27 10.58 1.38
C ALA A 309 -3.76 9.69 2.53
N SER A 310 -2.56 9.10 2.40
CA SER A 310 -1.95 8.29 3.45
C SER A 310 -1.61 9.15 4.68
N GLN A 311 -0.95 10.28 4.48
CA GLN A 311 -0.57 11.17 5.57
C GLN A 311 -1.80 11.80 6.25
N SER A 312 -2.77 12.28 5.49
CA SER A 312 -3.96 12.94 6.04
C SER A 312 -4.94 11.96 6.70
N LEU A 313 -5.32 10.86 6.03
CA LEU A 313 -6.42 9.99 6.47
C LEU A 313 -5.97 8.82 7.35
N VAL A 314 -4.72 8.37 7.22
CA VAL A 314 -4.18 7.24 7.98
C VAL A 314 -3.29 7.73 9.12
N GLN A 315 -2.37 8.66 8.84
CA GLN A 315 -1.36 9.12 9.79
C GLN A 315 -1.75 10.39 10.56
N TRP A 316 -2.85 11.04 10.20
CA TRP A 316 -3.33 12.28 10.85
C TRP A 316 -2.40 13.49 10.72
N LYS A 317 -1.58 13.50 9.68
CA LYS A 317 -0.73 14.63 9.31
C LYS A 317 -1.45 15.46 8.24
N TRP A 318 -2.08 16.55 8.68
CA TRP A 318 -2.80 17.49 7.81
C TRP A 318 -1.87 18.57 7.26
N GLU A 319 -0.78 18.12 6.64
CA GLU A 319 0.22 18.95 6.00
C GLU A 319 0.27 18.57 4.53
N LEU A 320 0.57 19.54 3.66
CA LEU A 320 0.84 19.23 2.27
C LEU A 320 2.15 18.42 2.23
N PRO A 321 2.14 17.21 1.66
CA PRO A 321 3.35 16.43 1.56
C PRO A 321 4.38 17.17 0.71
N ASP A 322 5.63 17.13 1.17
CA ASP A 322 6.75 17.61 0.37
C ASP A 322 6.84 16.87 -0.95
N VAL A 323 7.21 17.59 -2.00
CA VAL A 323 7.43 16.99 -3.33
C VAL A 323 8.77 16.23 -3.27
N PRO A 324 8.78 14.90 -3.44
CA PRO A 324 9.99 14.13 -3.19
C PRO A 324 11.08 14.34 -4.23
N GLU A 325 12.32 14.14 -3.79
CA GLU A 325 13.51 14.22 -4.65
C GLU A 325 13.37 13.27 -5.84
N GLY A 326 13.51 13.81 -7.05
CA GLY A 326 13.46 13.06 -8.31
C GLY A 326 12.14 13.16 -9.07
N LEU A 327 10.98 13.40 -8.44
CA LEU A 327 9.71 13.56 -9.16
C LEU A 327 9.70 14.80 -10.07
N PRO A 328 10.19 15.99 -9.62
CA PRO A 328 10.39 17.13 -10.51
C PRO A 328 11.38 16.86 -11.64
N ALA A 329 12.43 16.07 -11.39
CA ALA A 329 13.41 15.70 -12.40
C ALA A 329 12.79 14.78 -13.47
N LEU A 330 11.98 13.79 -13.07
CA LEU A 330 11.26 12.90 -13.99
C LEU A 330 10.29 13.67 -14.88
N LEU A 331 9.45 14.53 -14.28
CA LEU A 331 8.54 15.39 -15.04
C LEU A 331 9.31 16.39 -15.91
N GLY A 332 10.41 16.95 -15.39
CA GLY A 332 11.30 17.85 -16.12
C GLY A 332 11.90 17.20 -17.36
N VAL A 333 12.30 15.92 -17.30
CA VAL A 333 12.75 15.15 -18.47
C VAL A 333 11.62 15.01 -19.48
N SER A 334 10.39 14.65 -19.08
CA SER A 334 9.28 14.50 -20.04
C SER A 334 8.85 15.83 -20.68
N VAL A 335 8.76 16.90 -19.89
CA VAL A 335 8.43 18.26 -20.38
C VAL A 335 9.55 18.77 -21.29
N GLY A 336 10.80 18.68 -20.85
CA GLY A 336 11.98 19.10 -21.62
C GLY A 336 12.10 18.33 -22.93
N THR A 337 11.89 17.01 -22.91
CA THR A 337 11.91 16.18 -24.12
C THR A 337 10.78 16.58 -25.07
N THR A 338 9.59 16.87 -24.56
CA THR A 338 8.47 17.31 -25.40
C THR A 338 8.75 18.66 -26.05
N ALA A 339 9.22 19.65 -25.28
CA ALA A 339 9.56 20.97 -25.80
C ALA A 339 10.70 20.91 -26.84
N LEU A 340 11.77 20.18 -26.55
CA LEU A 340 12.88 19.98 -27.48
C LEU A 340 12.45 19.18 -28.72
N ALA A 341 11.55 18.20 -28.57
CA ALA A 341 11.02 17.47 -29.70
C ALA A 341 10.15 18.36 -30.60
N LEU A 342 9.39 19.31 -30.06
CA LEU A 342 8.65 20.30 -30.85
C LEU A 342 9.62 21.18 -31.63
N GLY A 343 10.60 21.80 -30.96
CA GLY A 343 11.61 22.64 -31.63
C GLY A 343 12.44 21.88 -32.68
N ALA A 344 12.79 20.62 -32.42
CA ALA A 344 13.47 19.79 -33.43
C ALA A 344 12.60 19.55 -34.67
N THR A 345 11.27 19.50 -34.53
CA THR A 345 10.34 19.37 -35.67
C THR A 345 10.32 20.64 -36.51
N GLU A 346 10.29 21.81 -35.86
CA GLU A 346 10.31 23.09 -36.55
C GLU A 346 11.60 23.30 -37.35
N VAL A 347 12.75 22.82 -36.84
CA VAL A 347 14.05 23.00 -37.50
C VAL A 347 14.35 21.92 -38.55
N ARG A 348 14.03 20.65 -38.28
CA ARG A 348 14.41 19.51 -39.14
C ARG A 348 13.27 18.94 -39.96
N GLY A 349 12.04 19.40 -39.76
CA GLY A 349 10.85 18.84 -40.37
C GLY A 349 10.27 17.66 -39.59
N SER A 350 9.04 17.30 -39.93
CA SER A 350 8.31 16.21 -39.30
C SER A 350 8.82 14.83 -39.70
N LYS A 351 8.40 13.80 -38.95
CA LYS A 351 8.51 12.42 -39.45
C LYS A 351 7.60 12.22 -40.65
N GLY A 352 7.84 11.16 -41.44
CA GLY A 352 6.93 10.78 -42.51
C GLY A 352 5.54 10.45 -41.98
N ALA A 353 4.51 10.83 -42.75
CA ALA A 353 3.11 10.64 -42.37
C ALA A 353 2.70 9.16 -42.27
N GLY A 354 3.38 8.26 -42.99
CA GLY A 354 3.04 6.84 -43.03
C GLY A 354 1.63 6.61 -43.58
N PRO A 355 0.95 5.53 -43.15
CA PRO A 355 -0.46 5.29 -43.48
C PRO A 355 -1.37 6.47 -43.10
N PRO A 356 -2.50 6.68 -43.78
CA PRO A 356 -3.38 7.85 -43.58
C PRO A 356 -4.06 7.88 -42.21
N HIS A 357 -3.92 6.82 -41.41
CA HIS A 357 -4.52 6.68 -40.10
C HIS A 357 -3.46 6.34 -39.04
N PRO A 358 -3.54 6.97 -37.86
CA PRO A 358 -2.62 6.71 -36.77
C PRO A 358 -2.74 5.28 -36.29
N SER A 359 -1.60 4.69 -35.95
CA SER A 359 -1.47 3.31 -35.49
C SER A 359 -0.60 3.24 -34.23
N LEU A 360 -0.75 2.17 -33.44
CA LEU A 360 0.15 1.95 -32.29
C LEU A 360 1.62 1.81 -32.71
N GLY A 361 1.88 1.43 -33.96
CA GLY A 361 3.24 1.38 -34.53
C GLY A 361 3.91 2.74 -34.58
N ASP A 362 3.15 3.84 -34.65
CA ASP A 362 3.69 5.20 -34.80
C ASP A 362 4.53 5.66 -33.61
N PHE A 363 4.35 5.01 -32.44
CA PHE A 363 5.19 5.23 -31.26
C PHE A 363 6.61 4.74 -31.46
N VAL A 364 6.84 3.75 -32.32
CA VAL A 364 8.14 3.11 -32.52
C VAL A 364 8.65 3.22 -33.96
N THR A 365 7.87 3.77 -34.90
CA THR A 365 8.25 3.91 -36.31
C THR A 365 8.29 5.36 -36.80
N ASN A 366 9.04 5.66 -37.86
CA ASN A 366 9.04 6.93 -38.60
C ASN A 366 8.59 6.68 -40.03
N GLY A 367 7.43 7.20 -40.44
CA GLY A 367 6.89 6.95 -41.79
C GLY A 367 6.83 5.47 -42.16
N GLY A 368 6.53 4.58 -41.20
CA GLY A 368 6.48 3.12 -41.39
C GLY A 368 7.79 2.36 -41.11
N VAL A 369 8.92 3.03 -40.91
CA VAL A 369 10.23 2.38 -40.63
C VAL A 369 10.49 2.31 -39.14
N LEU A 370 10.92 1.15 -38.62
CA LEU A 370 11.28 0.99 -37.20
C LEU A 370 12.40 1.96 -36.81
N ALA A 371 12.20 2.68 -35.71
CA ALA A 371 13.12 3.65 -35.14
C ALA A 371 13.61 3.14 -33.77
N PRO A 372 14.83 2.56 -33.68
CA PRO A 372 15.32 1.92 -32.46
C PRO A 372 15.33 2.86 -31.24
N GLU A 373 15.63 4.14 -31.44
CA GLU A 373 15.64 5.16 -30.40
C GLU A 373 14.23 5.41 -29.83
N ARG A 374 13.20 5.32 -30.68
CA ARG A 374 11.80 5.45 -30.26
C ARG A 374 11.33 4.22 -29.52
N LEU A 375 11.71 3.03 -29.98
CA LEU A 375 11.42 1.77 -29.30
C LEU A 375 12.03 1.76 -27.90
N GLN A 376 13.32 2.09 -27.76
CA GLN A 376 13.99 2.17 -26.48
C GLN A 376 13.27 3.14 -25.54
N PHE A 377 12.94 4.34 -26.04
CA PHE A 377 12.25 5.35 -25.24
C PHE A 377 10.86 4.91 -24.81
N PHE A 378 10.09 4.29 -25.70
CA PHE A 378 8.77 3.73 -25.40
C PHE A 378 8.83 2.63 -24.33
N VAL A 379 9.74 1.65 -24.47
CA VAL A 379 9.87 0.52 -23.53
C VAL A 379 10.26 1.01 -22.13
N TRP A 380 11.26 1.88 -22.02
CA TRP A 380 11.68 2.41 -20.72
C TRP A 380 10.63 3.30 -20.06
N THR A 381 9.80 3.99 -20.86
CA THR A 381 8.63 4.71 -20.34
C THR A 381 7.69 3.78 -19.60
N ILE A 382 7.30 2.68 -20.24
CA ILE A 382 6.33 1.73 -19.68
C ILE A 382 6.89 1.10 -18.41
N ILE A 383 8.12 0.61 -18.46
CA ILE A 383 8.80 0.00 -17.31
C ILE A 383 8.88 0.99 -16.15
N GLY A 384 9.28 2.24 -16.43
CA GLY A 384 9.42 3.30 -15.43
C GLY A 384 8.11 3.64 -14.76
N VAL A 385 7.07 3.91 -15.55
CA VAL A 385 5.75 4.33 -15.05
C VAL A 385 5.11 3.22 -14.23
N ILE A 386 5.08 1.98 -14.75
CA ILE A 386 4.49 0.83 -14.03
C ILE A 386 5.27 0.55 -12.75
N GLY A 387 6.61 0.50 -12.84
CA GLY A 387 7.47 0.23 -11.68
C GLY A 387 7.31 1.28 -10.59
N PHE A 388 7.27 2.56 -10.96
CA PHE A 388 7.09 3.66 -10.01
C PHE A 388 5.72 3.64 -9.32
N VAL A 389 4.64 3.46 -10.10
CA VAL A 389 3.28 3.37 -9.53
C VAL A 389 3.14 2.14 -8.63
N ALA A 390 3.65 0.98 -9.06
CA ALA A 390 3.61 -0.24 -8.26
C ALA A 390 4.40 -0.09 -6.95
N ALA A 391 5.62 0.48 -7.02
CA ALA A 391 6.44 0.74 -5.83
C ALA A 391 5.75 1.70 -4.86
N THR A 392 5.07 2.72 -5.38
CA THR A 392 4.32 3.68 -4.56
C THR A 392 3.15 3.00 -3.86
N LEU A 393 2.34 2.23 -4.58
CA LEU A 393 1.16 1.54 -4.02
C LEU A 393 1.53 0.38 -3.09
N ALA A 394 2.75 -0.16 -3.19
CA ALA A 394 3.25 -1.21 -2.33
C ALA A 394 3.69 -0.71 -0.94
N GLN A 395 3.91 0.60 -0.77
CA GLN A 395 4.21 1.18 0.53
C GLN A 395 3.03 0.98 1.50
N ASP A 396 3.30 0.93 2.80
CA ASP A 396 2.24 0.91 3.80
C ASP A 396 1.77 2.34 4.07
N PRO A 397 0.48 2.67 3.87
CA PRO A 397 -0.04 4.01 4.20
C PRO A 397 0.19 4.43 5.65
N ALA A 398 0.39 3.47 6.55
CA ALA A 398 0.66 3.71 7.97
C ALA A 398 2.06 4.31 8.21
N THR A 399 3.03 3.99 7.36
CA THR A 399 4.45 4.33 7.58
C THR A 399 5.07 5.17 6.47
N VAL A 400 4.37 5.34 5.34
CA VAL A 400 4.87 6.12 4.21
C VAL A 400 5.05 7.59 4.59
N ALA A 401 6.31 8.04 4.65
CA ALA A 401 6.64 9.45 4.85
C ALA A 401 7.00 10.13 3.52
N GLU A 402 7.59 9.39 2.60
CA GLU A 402 8.12 9.87 1.32
C GLU A 402 7.75 8.91 0.19
N LEU A 403 7.67 9.42 -1.04
CA LEU A 403 7.52 8.58 -2.23
C LEU A 403 8.75 7.69 -2.42
N PRO A 404 8.61 6.55 -3.13
CA PRO A 404 9.74 5.70 -3.45
C PRO A 404 10.82 6.51 -4.17
N LYS A 405 12.04 6.43 -3.65
CA LYS A 405 13.21 7.03 -4.30
C LYS A 405 13.38 6.38 -5.65
N VAL A 406 13.40 7.21 -6.68
CA VAL A 406 13.74 6.75 -8.03
C VAL A 406 15.18 6.26 -8.00
N PRO A 407 15.49 5.06 -8.49
CA PRO A 407 16.87 4.57 -8.48
C PRO A 407 17.80 5.58 -9.15
N SER A 408 18.95 5.84 -8.53
CA SER A 408 19.92 6.84 -9.00
C SER A 408 20.36 6.62 -10.45
N ASN A 409 20.37 5.38 -10.91
CA ASN A 409 20.71 5.02 -12.29
C ASN A 409 19.53 5.11 -13.26
N PHE A 410 18.29 5.19 -12.76
CA PHE A 410 17.09 5.21 -13.59
C PHE A 410 16.85 6.59 -14.24
N VAL A 411 17.06 7.68 -13.48
CA VAL A 411 16.92 9.05 -14.04
C VAL A 411 17.93 9.31 -15.16
N PRO A 412 19.24 9.00 -15.00
CA PRO A 412 20.20 9.07 -16.10
C PRO A 412 19.83 8.16 -17.26
N LEU A 413 19.35 6.94 -17.02
CA LEU A 413 18.95 6.02 -18.08
C LEU A 413 17.77 6.56 -18.91
N MET A 414 16.77 7.14 -18.24
CA MET A 414 15.69 7.84 -18.93
C MET A 414 16.17 9.08 -19.67
N GLY A 415 17.09 9.85 -19.06
CA GLY A 415 17.74 10.98 -19.70
C GLY A 415 18.48 10.58 -20.96
N VAL A 416 19.27 9.50 -20.93
CA VAL A 416 19.96 8.93 -22.10
C VAL A 416 18.96 8.47 -23.15
N SER A 417 17.85 7.85 -22.75
CA SER A 417 16.83 7.43 -23.72
C SER A 417 16.11 8.61 -24.36
N ALA A 418 15.85 9.68 -23.59
CA ALA A 418 15.27 10.92 -24.09
C ALA A 418 16.25 11.67 -25.03
N LEU A 419 17.53 11.74 -24.64
CA LEU A 419 18.60 12.31 -25.46
C LEU A 419 18.81 11.51 -26.74
N GLY A 420 18.80 10.18 -26.68
CA GLY A 420 18.88 9.31 -27.85
C GLY A 420 17.70 9.52 -28.80
N TYR A 421 16.49 9.65 -28.26
CA TYR A 421 15.29 9.99 -29.03
C TYR A 421 15.43 11.37 -29.71
N LEU A 422 15.87 12.39 -28.98
CA LEU A 422 16.07 13.74 -29.54
C LEU A 422 17.21 13.77 -30.56
N ALA A 423 18.32 13.10 -30.28
CA ALA A 423 19.45 12.98 -31.19
C ALA A 423 19.04 12.27 -32.49
N GLY A 424 18.28 11.18 -32.41
CA GLY A 424 17.71 10.52 -33.58
C GLY A 424 16.76 11.44 -34.35
N LYS A 425 15.96 12.26 -33.64
CA LYS A 425 15.07 13.25 -34.27
C LYS A 425 15.83 14.38 -34.97
N VAL A 426 16.98 14.80 -34.45
CA VAL A 426 17.83 15.84 -35.05
C VAL A 426 18.69 15.28 -36.18
N ALA A 427 19.15 14.04 -36.07
CA ALA A 427 20.02 13.39 -37.05
C ALA A 427 19.25 12.92 -38.29
N ARG A 428 17.98 12.54 -38.15
CA ARG A 428 17.16 12.08 -39.27
C ARG A 428 16.76 13.21 -40.20
N LYS A 429 16.42 12.81 -41.42
CA LYS A 429 15.86 13.67 -42.47
C LYS A 429 14.37 13.86 -42.28
N ALA A 430 13.83 14.97 -42.78
CA ALA A 430 12.40 15.20 -42.84
C ALA A 430 11.73 14.10 -43.67
N GLY A 431 10.66 13.50 -43.15
CA GLY A 431 9.91 12.48 -43.87
C GLY A 431 8.81 13.08 -44.73
N PRO A 432 8.35 12.37 -45.78
CA PRO A 432 7.37 12.92 -46.71
C PRO A 432 6.00 13.08 -46.04
N ILE A 433 5.24 14.10 -46.45
CA ILE A 433 3.82 14.26 -46.13
C ILE A 433 3.07 14.55 -47.44
N ILE A 434 1.99 13.82 -47.72
CA ILE A 434 1.08 14.12 -48.83
C ILE A 434 -0.06 14.97 -48.28
N LYS A 435 -0.26 16.17 -48.83
CA LYS A 435 -1.35 17.08 -48.43
C LYS A 435 -2.53 17.00 -49.39
N GLN A 436 -2.24 16.86 -50.68
CA GLN A 436 -3.24 16.89 -51.72
C GLN A 436 -2.76 16.16 -52.97
N LEU A 437 -3.68 15.45 -53.60
CA LEU A 437 -3.56 14.99 -54.97
C LEU A 437 -4.32 15.97 -55.87
N ALA A 438 -3.62 16.52 -56.86
CA ALA A 438 -4.19 17.44 -57.83
C ALA A 438 -3.99 16.88 -59.26
N PRO A 439 -4.88 17.20 -60.21
CA PRO A 439 -4.58 16.99 -61.62
C PRO A 439 -3.35 17.83 -62.04
N GLU A 440 -2.65 17.37 -63.07
CA GLU A 440 -1.53 18.09 -63.66
C GLU A 440 -1.95 19.52 -64.10
N PRO A 441 -1.18 20.58 -63.76
CA PRO A 441 -1.50 21.94 -64.19
C PRO A 441 -1.34 22.11 -65.71
N SER A 442 -2.19 22.95 -66.32
CA SER A 442 -2.01 23.38 -67.72
C SER A 442 -0.90 24.42 -67.82
N TYR A 443 0.34 23.99 -68.06
CA TYR A 443 1.47 24.91 -68.24
C TYR A 443 1.49 25.47 -69.68
N GLY A 444 0.59 26.43 -69.96
CA GLY A 444 0.61 27.26 -71.16
C GLY A 444 -0.48 26.98 -72.21
N PRO A 445 -0.68 27.88 -73.20
CA PRO A 445 -1.65 27.68 -74.28
C PRO A 445 -1.16 26.56 -75.22
N GLY A 446 -1.95 25.48 -75.35
CA GLY A 446 -1.65 24.34 -76.25
C GLY A 446 -1.16 23.07 -75.56
N SER A 447 -1.11 23.00 -74.23
CA SER A 447 -0.73 21.78 -73.50
C SER A 447 -1.81 20.70 -73.65
N PRO A 448 -1.45 19.45 -73.98
CA PRO A 448 -2.40 18.34 -73.98
C PRO A 448 -2.96 18.13 -72.56
N ALA A 449 -4.26 17.87 -72.47
CA ALA A 449 -4.89 17.49 -71.23
C ALA A 449 -4.60 16.02 -70.87
N ALA A 450 -4.39 15.81 -69.57
CA ALA A 450 -4.61 14.58 -68.82
C ALA A 450 -3.66 13.39 -69.09
N GLY A 451 -2.51 13.38 -68.42
CA GLY A 451 -1.67 12.19 -68.30
C GLY A 451 -1.02 11.96 -66.94
N GLY A 452 -1.17 12.85 -65.95
CA GLY A 452 -0.40 12.81 -64.70
C GLY A 452 -1.19 13.16 -63.43
N ILE A 453 -0.68 12.68 -62.29
CA ILE A 453 -1.12 13.07 -60.94
C ILE A 453 -0.04 13.98 -60.34
N ARG A 454 -0.43 15.18 -59.89
CA ARG A 454 0.42 16.07 -59.11
C ARG A 454 0.24 15.77 -57.63
N ILE A 455 1.30 15.30 -57.00
CA ILE A 455 1.37 15.07 -55.56
C ILE A 455 1.89 16.36 -54.93
N VAL A 456 1.05 17.01 -54.13
CA VAL A 456 1.41 18.21 -53.35
C VAL A 456 1.60 17.82 -51.89
N GLY A 457 2.72 18.24 -51.31
CA GLY A 457 3.13 17.78 -50.00
C GLY A 457 4.27 18.57 -49.39
N GLU A 458 4.88 17.99 -48.37
CA GLU A 458 6.10 18.47 -47.71
C GLU A 458 7.17 17.39 -47.73
N SER A 459 8.43 17.81 -47.78
CA SER A 459 9.59 16.93 -47.64
C SER A 459 9.58 15.72 -48.59
N LEU A 460 9.07 15.90 -49.81
CA LEU A 460 9.08 14.88 -50.85
C LEU A 460 10.49 14.84 -51.46
N SER A 461 11.09 13.67 -51.60
CA SER A 461 12.37 13.55 -52.30
C SER A 461 12.16 13.58 -53.83
N PRO A 462 12.98 14.31 -54.62
CA PRO A 462 13.02 14.16 -56.08
C PRO A 462 13.34 12.73 -56.55
N ARG A 463 13.90 11.92 -55.65
CA ARG A 463 14.26 10.51 -55.88
C ARG A 463 13.32 9.54 -55.14
N ALA A 464 12.13 10.00 -54.77
CA ALA A 464 11.16 9.15 -54.10
C ALA A 464 10.65 8.04 -55.02
N GLN A 465 10.38 6.87 -54.44
CA GLN A 465 9.60 5.83 -55.09
C GLN A 465 8.13 6.16 -54.90
N VAL A 466 7.38 6.20 -55.99
CA VAL A 466 5.93 6.46 -55.95
C VAL A 466 5.21 5.20 -56.40
N SER A 467 4.21 4.76 -55.64
CA SER A 467 3.24 3.78 -56.10
C SER A 467 1.83 4.34 -56.14
N ILE A 468 1.09 3.95 -57.17
CA ILE A 468 -0.32 4.31 -57.39
C ILE A 468 -1.12 3.01 -57.35
N ASN A 469 -2.11 2.92 -56.46
CA ASN A 469 -2.93 1.73 -56.25
C ASN A 469 -2.11 0.44 -55.98
N GLY A 470 -0.94 0.60 -55.37
CA GLY A 470 0.00 -0.49 -55.07
C GLY A 470 0.98 -0.83 -56.20
N GLU A 471 0.82 -0.27 -57.40
CA GLU A 471 1.75 -0.45 -58.51
C GLU A 471 2.85 0.62 -58.51
N LEU A 472 4.10 0.19 -58.62
CA LEU A 472 5.25 1.10 -58.62
C LEU A 472 5.33 1.86 -59.95
N VAL A 473 5.41 3.19 -59.86
CA VAL A 473 5.65 4.05 -61.02
C VAL A 473 7.15 4.01 -61.37
N PRO A 474 7.52 3.75 -62.63
CA PRO A 474 8.91 3.82 -63.06
C PRO A 474 9.53 5.18 -62.73
N SER A 475 10.81 5.22 -62.35
CA SER A 475 11.48 6.47 -61.95
C SER A 475 11.43 7.57 -63.02
N ALA A 476 11.41 7.20 -64.31
CA ALA A 476 11.25 8.15 -65.42
C ALA A 476 9.86 8.82 -65.45
N GLY A 477 8.86 8.22 -64.83
CA GLY A 477 7.51 8.77 -64.69
C GLY A 477 7.34 9.68 -63.47
N VAL A 478 8.37 9.88 -62.64
CA VAL A 478 8.36 10.79 -61.50
C VAL A 478 9.27 11.98 -61.80
N THR A 479 8.69 13.17 -61.92
CA THR A 479 9.42 14.39 -62.28
C THR A 479 9.16 15.53 -61.30
N VAL A 480 10.10 16.47 -61.21
CA VAL A 480 9.97 17.67 -60.38
C VAL A 480 9.52 18.83 -61.26
N PRO A 481 8.33 19.40 -61.03
CA PRO A 481 7.86 20.54 -61.82
C PRO A 481 8.62 21.83 -61.48
N PRO A 482 8.87 22.72 -62.45
CA PRO A 482 9.39 24.07 -62.19
C PRO A 482 8.47 24.86 -61.25
N PRO A 483 8.99 25.80 -60.44
CA PRO A 483 10.38 26.30 -60.42
C PRO A 483 11.34 25.48 -59.53
N GLN A 484 10.91 24.32 -59.03
CA GLN A 484 11.69 23.50 -58.12
C GLN A 484 12.83 22.78 -58.85
N SER A 485 13.93 22.52 -58.14
CA SER A 485 15.07 21.80 -58.71
C SER A 485 15.04 20.32 -58.36
N ALA A 486 15.28 19.46 -59.35
CA ALA A 486 15.48 18.02 -59.13
C ALA A 486 16.76 17.72 -58.32
N THR A 487 17.65 18.70 -58.14
CA THR A 487 18.85 18.58 -57.30
C THR A 487 18.62 18.99 -55.84
N SER A 488 17.46 19.57 -55.51
CA SER A 488 17.10 19.90 -54.13
C SER A 488 16.98 18.64 -53.28
N GLU A 489 17.27 18.75 -51.99
CA GLU A 489 17.10 17.61 -51.08
C GLU A 489 15.62 17.22 -50.92
N PHE A 490 14.75 18.22 -50.87
CA PHE A 490 13.31 18.06 -50.78
C PHE A 490 12.59 19.02 -51.73
N VAL A 491 11.40 18.61 -52.17
CA VAL A 491 10.45 19.36 -52.98
C VAL A 491 9.06 19.29 -52.34
N THR A 492 8.20 20.25 -52.67
CA THR A 492 6.80 20.29 -52.24
C THR A 492 5.86 19.64 -53.25
N GLU A 493 6.36 19.31 -54.45
CA GLU A 493 5.55 18.74 -55.51
C GLU A 493 6.30 17.69 -56.32
N LEU A 494 5.59 16.61 -56.64
CA LEU A 494 6.03 15.61 -57.62
C LEU A 494 4.95 15.48 -58.69
N LEU A 495 5.36 15.43 -59.95
CA LEU A 495 4.50 15.10 -61.06
C LEU A 495 4.72 13.63 -61.44
N VAL A 496 3.63 12.87 -61.46
CA VAL A 496 3.67 11.42 -61.62
C VAL A 496 2.83 10.99 -62.80
N THR A 497 3.47 10.48 -63.84
CA THR A 497 2.82 9.89 -65.01
C THR A 497 2.49 8.44 -64.68
N PRO A 498 1.20 8.04 -64.60
CA PRO A 498 0.82 6.67 -64.29
C PRO A 498 1.35 5.69 -65.35
N PRO A 499 1.62 4.44 -64.98
CA PRO A 499 1.70 3.36 -65.97
C PRO A 499 0.39 3.31 -66.76
N SER A 500 0.41 2.81 -68.00
CA SER A 500 -0.65 2.89 -69.02
C SER A 500 -2.04 2.30 -68.66
N ILE A 501 -2.27 1.95 -67.41
CA ILE A 501 -3.51 1.43 -66.84
C ILE A 501 -4.28 2.61 -66.25
N ALA A 502 -5.24 3.15 -67.02
CA ALA A 502 -6.16 4.16 -66.53
C ALA A 502 -7.00 3.58 -65.37
N PRO A 503 -7.02 4.22 -64.19
CA PRO A 503 -7.92 3.79 -63.12
C PRO A 503 -9.39 3.97 -63.55
N PRO A 504 -10.33 3.11 -63.11
CA PRO A 504 -11.75 3.35 -63.28
C PRO A 504 -12.12 4.71 -62.69
N ALA A 505 -12.84 5.53 -63.47
CA ALA A 505 -13.01 6.98 -63.33
C ALA A 505 -13.71 7.49 -62.05
N ALA A 506 -13.86 6.68 -60.99
CA ALA A 506 -14.67 7.01 -59.81
C ALA A 506 -13.95 6.83 -58.46
N GLN A 507 -12.66 6.48 -58.42
CA GLN A 507 -11.91 6.35 -57.16
C GLN A 507 -10.70 7.30 -57.13
N VAL A 508 -10.54 7.99 -55.99
CA VAL A 508 -9.31 8.74 -55.69
C VAL A 508 -8.17 7.71 -55.65
N PRO A 509 -7.11 7.87 -56.46
CA PRO A 509 -6.02 6.89 -56.51
C PRO A 509 -5.29 6.87 -55.17
N ALA A 510 -5.08 5.66 -54.63
CA ALA A 510 -4.27 5.49 -53.43
C ALA A 510 -2.80 5.74 -53.79
N VAL A 511 -2.19 6.76 -53.21
CA VAL A 511 -0.83 7.16 -53.55
C VAL A 511 0.08 6.95 -52.37
N LYS A 512 1.19 6.24 -52.60
CA LYS A 512 2.26 6.08 -51.62
C LYS A 512 3.55 6.68 -52.15
N VAL A 513 4.17 7.53 -51.36
CA VAL A 513 5.50 8.09 -51.62
C VAL A 513 6.46 7.55 -50.58
N VAL A 514 7.60 7.02 -51.03
CA VAL A 514 8.68 6.51 -50.17
C VAL A 514 9.96 7.25 -50.50
N ASN A 515 10.50 8.01 -49.54
CA ASN A 515 11.78 8.68 -49.69
C ASN A 515 12.95 7.67 -49.64
N PRO A 516 14.16 8.05 -50.12
CA PRO A 516 15.32 7.15 -50.13
C PRO A 516 15.77 6.61 -48.77
N ASP A 517 15.36 7.27 -47.67
CA ASP A 517 15.59 6.82 -46.29
C ASP A 517 14.54 5.82 -45.79
N GLY A 518 13.60 5.42 -46.66
CA GLY A 518 12.52 4.46 -46.38
C GLY A 518 11.29 5.09 -45.73
N GLN A 519 11.33 6.36 -45.31
CA GLN A 519 10.16 7.01 -44.74
C GLN A 519 9.10 7.19 -45.81
N SER A 520 7.85 6.88 -45.45
CA SER A 520 6.72 6.91 -46.39
C SER A 520 5.59 7.84 -45.96
N ALA A 521 4.75 8.19 -46.92
CA ALA A 521 3.44 8.83 -46.75
C ALA A 521 2.44 8.21 -47.72
N GLU A 522 1.21 8.01 -47.25
CA GLU A 522 0.11 7.42 -48.00
C GLU A 522 -1.13 8.31 -47.90
N MET A 523 -1.86 8.46 -49.01
CA MET A 523 -3.13 9.18 -49.09
C MET A 523 -4.16 8.37 -49.86
#